data_AF-A0A8H6N4X1-F1
#
_entry.id   AF-A0A8H6N4X1-F1
#
_cell.length_a   1.000
_cell.length_b   1.000
_cell.length_c   1.000
_cell.angle_alpha   90.00
_cell.angle_beta   90.00
_cell.angle_gamma   90.00
#
_symmetry.space_group_name_H-M   'P 1'
#
loop_
_entity.id
_entity.type
_entity.pdbx_description
1 polymer ?
#
loop_
_entity_poly.entity_id
_entity_poly.type
_entity_poly.pdbx_seq_one_letter_code
_entity_poly.pdbx_strand_id
1 'polypeptide(L)'
;MAASETPRTVARISKIADRYLVFDAEDVALIRRYHNICSVLVGTTPQNPTQNVFLSLPLELLPEEASLLVEKKVGNLVDETAHHTSSLRSMDKVTRSAYLGLLKDRHHKARKILADDQSRKVATENTWRQKNGYNAPIDLKAASERQESATETQPLGVLPKIGALDSKSLAVTPTTSSGLHESLVNSLSVVTAPCTRPLHRHLQARGYFVTPGLRFGADYSVYPGDPLRFHAHFLATHYDQDDKISMLDLVGSGRLGTSVKKGFLFGGEISVLGNPGIEQMRTFCVEWAGM
;
A
#
# COMPACT_ATOMS: atom_id res chain seq x y z
N MET A 1 25.06 -2.33 16.53
CA MET A 1 25.13 -3.73 16.10
C MET A 1 23.82 -4.06 15.43
N ALA A 2 23.78 -3.99 14.10
CA ALA A 2 22.59 -4.35 13.34
C ALA A 2 22.42 -5.87 13.44
N ALA A 3 21.26 -6.32 13.90
CA ALA A 3 20.91 -7.73 13.87
C ALA A 3 21.01 -8.20 12.41
N SER A 4 21.80 -9.23 12.17
CA SER A 4 21.84 -9.92 10.88
C SER A 4 20.51 -10.67 10.71
N GLU A 5 19.47 -9.96 10.32
CA GLU A 5 18.21 -10.56 9.92
C GLU A 5 18.46 -11.33 8.61
N THR A 6 18.19 -12.65 8.65
CA THR A 6 18.13 -13.46 7.44
C THR A 6 17.19 -12.77 6.44
N PRO A 7 17.59 -12.60 5.16
CA PRO A 7 16.76 -11.89 4.20
C PRO A 7 15.39 -12.57 4.13
N ARG A 8 14.33 -11.82 4.43
CA ARG A 8 12.96 -12.33 4.32
C ARG A 8 12.72 -12.70 2.87
N THR A 9 12.44 -13.98 2.64
CA THR A 9 12.13 -14.49 1.29
C THR A 9 10.65 -14.35 0.95
N VAL A 10 9.81 -14.13 1.97
CA VAL A 10 8.36 -14.02 1.85
C VAL A 10 7.91 -12.68 2.38
N ALA A 11 7.28 -11.87 1.53
CA ALA A 11 6.69 -10.59 1.85
C ALA A 11 5.35 -10.77 2.57
N ARG A 12 5.11 -9.99 3.62
CA ARG A 12 3.81 -10.01 4.32
C ARG A 12 2.84 -9.04 3.64
N ILE A 13 1.72 -9.58 3.17
CA ILE A 13 0.62 -8.83 2.56
C ILE A 13 -0.52 -8.77 3.57
N SER A 14 -0.76 -7.58 4.13
CA SER A 14 -1.86 -7.34 5.07
C SER A 14 -3.16 -7.04 4.31
N LYS A 15 -4.16 -7.90 4.46
CA LYS A 15 -5.52 -7.66 3.99
C LYS A 15 -6.26 -6.78 5.01
N ILE A 16 -6.66 -5.58 4.60
CA ILE A 16 -7.38 -4.61 5.44
C ILE A 16 -8.53 -4.01 4.61
N ALA A 17 -9.78 -4.25 5.01
CA ALA A 17 -10.97 -3.72 4.32
C ALA A 17 -10.92 -3.91 2.79
N ASP A 18 -10.59 -5.15 2.36
CA ASP A 18 -10.41 -5.58 0.96
C ASP A 18 -9.28 -4.92 0.16
N ARG A 19 -8.39 -4.19 0.85
CA ARG A 19 -7.13 -3.70 0.28
C ARG A 19 -5.98 -4.60 0.69
N TYR A 20 -4.99 -4.72 -0.19
CA TYR A 20 -3.80 -5.56 0.00
C TYR A 20 -2.60 -4.65 0.19
N LEU A 21 -2.11 -4.55 1.43
CA LEU A 21 -1.10 -3.56 1.81
C LEU A 21 0.20 -4.24 2.23
N VAL A 22 1.32 -3.72 1.74
CA VAL A 22 2.66 -4.09 2.17
C VAL A 22 3.29 -2.89 2.88
N PHE A 23 3.59 -3.07 4.16
CA PHE A 23 4.08 -2.01 5.04
C PHE A 23 5.61 -1.95 5.11
N ASP A 24 6.30 -3.07 4.90
CA ASP A 24 7.75 -3.15 5.08
C ASP A 24 8.49 -2.73 3.78
N ALA A 25 9.46 -1.82 3.92
CA ALA A 25 10.22 -1.28 2.80
C ALA A 25 11.05 -2.35 2.06
N GLU A 26 11.55 -3.34 2.80
CA GLU A 26 12.35 -4.44 2.26
C GLU A 26 11.49 -5.36 1.38
N ASP A 27 10.29 -5.70 1.84
CA ASP A 27 9.31 -6.48 1.11
C ASP A 27 8.90 -5.78 -0.20
N VAL A 28 8.64 -4.47 -0.14
CA VAL A 28 8.37 -3.66 -1.33
C VAL A 28 9.54 -3.66 -2.30
N ALA A 29 10.78 -3.55 -1.81
CA ALA A 29 11.96 -3.62 -2.65
C ALA A 29 12.14 -4.99 -3.30
N LEU A 30 11.85 -6.08 -2.59
CA LEU A 30 11.90 -7.45 -3.09
C LEU A 30 10.87 -7.64 -4.21
N ILE A 31 9.61 -7.27 -3.96
CA ILE A 31 8.50 -7.36 -4.92
C ILE A 31 8.85 -6.61 -6.22
N ARG A 32 9.37 -5.38 -6.10
CA ARG A 32 9.72 -4.57 -7.27
C ARG A 32 10.91 -5.14 -8.05
N ARG A 33 11.98 -5.56 -7.36
CA ARG A 33 13.23 -5.98 -8.00
C ARG A 33 13.15 -7.35 -8.65
N TYR A 34 12.40 -8.28 -8.06
CA TYR A 34 12.42 -9.69 -8.49
C TYR A 34 11.11 -10.17 -9.10
N HIS A 35 10.00 -9.43 -8.95
CA HIS A 35 8.69 -9.85 -9.44
C HIS A 35 8.04 -8.87 -10.42
N ASN A 36 8.71 -7.75 -10.75
CA ASN A 36 8.24 -6.71 -11.69
C ASN A 36 6.90 -6.07 -11.28
N ILE A 37 6.55 -6.14 -10.01
CA ILE A 37 5.32 -5.56 -9.46
C ILE A 37 5.68 -4.23 -8.82
N CYS A 38 5.10 -3.15 -9.33
CA CYS A 38 5.38 -1.78 -8.87
C CYS A 38 4.24 -1.18 -8.05
N SER A 39 3.01 -1.58 -8.34
CA SER A 39 1.74 -1.15 -7.71
C SER A 39 1.71 0.35 -7.36
N VAL A 40 0.96 0.76 -6.33
CA VAL A 40 0.82 2.17 -5.96
C VAL A 40 1.15 2.38 -4.48
N LEU A 41 2.07 3.31 -4.19
CA LEU A 41 2.30 3.78 -2.83
C LEU A 41 1.16 4.71 -2.42
N VAL A 42 0.59 4.54 -1.22
CA VAL A 42 -0.61 5.28 -0.77
C VAL A 42 -0.44 6.03 0.56
N GLY A 43 0.73 5.91 1.19
CA GLY A 43 1.04 6.65 2.41
C GLY A 43 1.45 8.09 2.15
N THR A 44 1.50 8.89 3.21
CA THR A 44 2.00 10.26 3.19
C THR A 44 3.48 10.31 3.57
N THR A 45 4.21 11.33 3.13
CA THR A 45 5.59 11.53 3.59
C THR A 45 5.59 12.15 4.98
N PRO A 46 6.17 11.51 6.02
CA PRO A 46 6.09 12.02 7.39
C PRO A 46 6.65 13.43 7.58
N GLN A 47 7.66 13.79 6.78
CA GLN A 47 8.32 15.10 6.83
C GLN A 47 7.51 16.21 6.12
N ASN A 48 6.58 15.85 5.24
CA ASN A 48 5.81 16.83 4.47
C ASN A 48 4.37 16.32 4.19
N PRO A 49 3.52 16.27 5.22
CA PRO A 49 2.22 15.57 5.16
C PRO A 49 1.19 16.22 4.23
N THR A 50 1.37 17.48 3.86
CA THR A 50 0.50 18.20 2.92
C THR A 50 0.84 17.93 1.46
N GLN A 51 1.95 17.24 1.20
CA GLN A 51 2.40 16.90 -0.15
C GLN A 51 1.82 15.56 -0.60
N ASN A 52 1.14 15.58 -1.74
CA ASN A 52 0.48 14.40 -2.33
C ASN A 52 1.08 13.99 -3.69
N VAL A 53 2.26 14.49 -4.05
CA VAL A 53 2.92 14.14 -5.32
C VAL A 53 3.81 12.91 -5.17
N PHE A 54 4.41 12.70 -3.99
CA PHE A 54 5.27 11.56 -3.68
C PHE A 54 4.67 10.82 -2.50
N LEU A 55 3.94 9.76 -2.81
CA LEU A 55 3.35 8.90 -1.81
C LEU A 55 4.38 7.91 -1.28
N SER A 56 4.24 7.54 -0.01
CA SER A 56 5.14 6.66 0.71
C SER A 56 4.44 5.34 1.09
N LEU A 57 5.07 4.53 1.91
CA LEU A 57 4.49 3.29 2.41
C LEU A 57 3.17 3.54 3.15
N PRO A 58 2.17 2.66 3.02
CA PRO A 58 2.28 1.32 2.45
C PRO A 58 2.20 1.28 0.92
N LEU A 59 2.70 0.19 0.34
CA LEU A 59 2.41 -0.20 -1.04
C LEU A 59 1.05 -0.90 -1.08
N GLU A 60 0.12 -0.38 -1.86
CA GLU A 60 -1.14 -1.03 -2.17
C GLU A 60 -0.99 -1.87 -3.45
N LEU A 61 -1.17 -3.17 -3.30
CA LEU A 61 -1.20 -4.14 -4.40
C LEU A 61 -2.61 -4.21 -4.99
N LEU A 62 -2.67 -4.40 -6.30
CA LEU A 62 -3.88 -4.85 -6.96
C LEU A 62 -4.25 -6.28 -6.47
N PRO A 63 -5.54 -6.65 -6.48
CA PRO A 63 -5.97 -7.99 -6.13
C PRO A 63 -5.21 -9.07 -6.92
N GLU A 64 -5.00 -8.85 -8.22
CA GLU A 64 -4.33 -9.81 -9.09
C GLU A 64 -2.83 -9.94 -8.80
N GLU A 65 -2.19 -8.85 -8.37
CA GLU A 65 -0.79 -8.83 -7.93
C GLU A 65 -0.64 -9.60 -6.61
N ALA A 66 -1.55 -9.39 -5.67
CA ALA A 66 -1.57 -10.11 -4.40
C ALA A 66 -1.73 -11.62 -4.62
N SER A 67 -2.69 -12.05 -5.45
CA SER A 67 -2.86 -13.47 -5.78
C SER A 67 -1.64 -14.07 -6.47
N LEU A 68 -1.01 -13.33 -7.39
CA LEU A 68 0.19 -13.80 -8.08
C LEU A 68 1.36 -14.01 -7.11
N LEU A 69 1.54 -13.11 -6.14
CA LEU A 69 2.59 -13.23 -5.12
C LEU A 69 2.35 -14.44 -4.21
N VAL A 70 1.09 -14.69 -3.82
CA VAL A 70 0.70 -15.87 -3.04
C VAL A 70 0.93 -17.16 -3.83
N GLU A 71 0.52 -17.21 -5.09
CA GLU A 71 0.72 -18.36 -5.99
C GLU A 71 2.22 -18.71 -6.14
N LYS A 72 3.07 -17.69 -6.27
CA LYS A 72 4.53 -17.85 -6.37
C LYS A 72 5.21 -18.19 -5.03
N LYS A 73 4.47 -18.27 -3.92
CA LYS A 73 4.99 -18.45 -2.56
C LYS A 73 5.96 -17.37 -2.12
N VAL A 74 5.79 -16.16 -2.65
CA VAL A 74 6.58 -14.97 -2.33
C VAL A 74 5.81 -14.05 -1.40
N GLY A 75 4.47 -14.06 -1.46
CA GLY A 75 3.62 -13.30 -0.56
C GLY A 75 2.92 -14.22 0.43
N ASN A 76 2.89 -13.83 1.71
CA ASN A 76 1.95 -14.41 2.68
C ASN A 76 0.80 -13.43 2.92
N LEU A 77 -0.43 -13.87 2.64
CA LEU A 77 -1.63 -13.06 2.83
C LEU A 77 -2.17 -13.23 4.24
N VAL A 78 -2.26 -12.14 4.99
CA VAL A 78 -2.70 -12.12 6.39
C VAL A 78 -3.88 -11.17 6.56
N ASP A 79 -5.00 -11.65 7.08
CA ASP A 79 -6.06 -10.77 7.57
C ASP A 79 -5.61 -10.10 8.87
N GLU A 80 -5.30 -8.81 8.78
CA GLU A 80 -4.68 -8.06 9.88
C GLU A 80 -5.67 -7.83 11.03
N THR A 81 -6.97 -7.66 10.71
CA THR A 81 -8.00 -7.43 11.73
C THR A 81 -8.25 -8.71 12.52
N ALA A 82 -8.32 -9.86 11.83
CA ALA A 82 -8.42 -11.16 12.47
C ALA A 82 -7.16 -11.49 13.28
N HIS A 83 -5.96 -11.21 12.75
CA HIS A 83 -4.68 -11.46 13.43
C HIS A 83 -4.53 -10.64 14.72
N HIS A 84 -4.82 -9.34 14.68
CA HIS A 84 -4.77 -8.49 15.87
C HIS A 84 -5.82 -8.88 16.91
N THR A 85 -7.05 -9.15 16.47
CA THR A 85 -8.15 -9.53 17.38
C THR A 85 -7.88 -10.87 18.05
N SER A 86 -7.39 -11.86 17.31
CA SER A 86 -7.03 -13.18 17.85
C SER A 86 -5.82 -13.10 18.78
N SER A 87 -4.78 -12.32 18.44
CA SER A 87 -3.61 -12.12 19.29
C SER A 87 -3.98 -11.45 20.62
N LEU A 88 -4.84 -10.42 20.58
CA LEU A 88 -5.35 -9.73 21.77
C LEU A 88 -6.23 -10.62 22.66
N ARG A 89 -7.08 -11.45 22.05
CA ARG A 89 -8.03 -12.33 22.73
C ARG A 89 -7.45 -13.74 23.00
N SER A 90 -6.19 -13.98 22.66
CA SER A 90 -5.57 -15.29 22.82
C SER A 90 -5.60 -15.73 24.29
N MET A 91 -5.95 -17.01 24.50
CA MET A 91 -5.94 -17.64 25.83
C MET A 91 -4.53 -17.99 26.29
N ASP A 92 -3.60 -18.15 25.34
CA ASP A 92 -2.19 -18.31 25.63
C ASP A 92 -1.60 -17.00 26.19
N LYS A 93 -1.20 -17.05 27.46
CA LYS A 93 -0.61 -15.90 28.15
C LYS A 93 0.69 -15.44 27.48
N VAL A 94 1.46 -16.36 26.88
CA VAL A 94 2.75 -16.02 26.25
C VAL A 94 2.49 -15.17 25.01
N THR A 95 1.70 -15.68 24.06
CA THR A 95 1.33 -14.95 22.83
C THR A 95 0.71 -13.59 23.14
N ARG A 96 -0.25 -13.54 24.08
CA ARG A 96 -0.89 -12.28 24.47
C ARG A 96 0.09 -11.28 25.09
N SER A 97 0.96 -11.75 25.99
CA SER A 97 1.94 -10.88 26.66
C SER A 97 2.98 -10.32 25.69
N ALA A 98 3.45 -11.15 24.74
CA ALA A 98 4.37 -10.72 23.69
C ALA A 98 3.73 -9.65 22.80
N TYR A 99 2.47 -9.85 22.39
CA TYR A 99 1.74 -8.87 21.60
C TYR A 99 1.52 -7.54 22.35
N LEU A 100 1.12 -7.60 23.63
CA LEU A 100 0.98 -6.39 24.46
C LEU A 100 2.32 -5.68 24.71
N GLY A 101 3.40 -6.45 24.88
CA GLY A 101 4.77 -5.91 24.97
C GLY A 101 5.15 -5.15 23.71
N LEU A 102 4.92 -5.74 22.55
CA LEU A 102 5.16 -5.10 21.24
C LEU A 102 4.40 -3.77 21.12
N LEU A 103 3.12 -3.73 21.50
CA LEU A 103 2.32 -2.50 21.46
C LEU A 103 2.89 -1.42 22.41
N LYS A 104 3.29 -1.79 23.62
CA LYS A 104 3.90 -0.86 24.58
C LYS A 104 5.24 -0.31 24.07
N ASP A 105 6.07 -1.16 23.49
CA ASP A 105 7.36 -0.76 22.93
C ASP A 105 7.19 0.20 21.76
N ARG A 106 6.23 -0.07 20.86
CA ARG A 106 5.88 0.83 19.76
C ARG A 106 5.35 2.17 20.26
N HIS A 107 4.48 2.14 21.27
CA HIS A 107 3.98 3.34 21.93
C HIS A 107 5.12 4.18 22.52
N HIS A 108 6.04 3.53 23.25
CA HIS A 108 7.18 4.21 23.85
C HIS A 108 8.12 4.82 22.80
N LYS A 109 8.44 4.07 21.73
CA LYS A 109 9.24 4.56 20.61
C LYS A 109 8.59 5.77 19.92
N ALA A 110 7.29 5.70 19.64
CA ALA A 110 6.55 6.81 19.02
C ALA A 110 6.59 8.08 19.88
N ARG A 111 6.35 7.95 21.19
CA ARG A 111 6.45 9.08 22.13
C ARG A 111 7.84 9.69 22.16
N LYS A 112 8.89 8.85 22.15
CA LYS A 112 10.27 9.33 22.12
C LYS A 112 10.58 10.12 20.84
N ILE A 113 10.17 9.62 19.68
CA ILE A 113 10.36 10.30 18.39
C ILE A 113 9.65 11.66 18.37
N LEU A 114 8.42 11.74 18.89
CA LEU A 114 7.67 13.00 18.97
C LEU A 114 8.34 14.01 19.91
N ALA A 115 8.83 13.56 21.06
CA ALA A 115 9.57 14.41 21.99
C ALA A 115 10.89 14.91 21.38
N ASP A 116 11.61 14.04 20.67
CA ASP A 116 12.84 14.39 19.95
C ASP A 116 12.56 15.41 18.82
N ASP A 117 11.46 15.28 18.08
CA ASP A 117 11.08 16.24 17.04
C ASP A 117 10.68 17.61 17.63
N GLN A 118 9.90 17.62 18.71
CA GLN A 118 9.54 18.85 19.42
C GLN A 118 10.76 19.56 20.00
N SER A 119 11.67 18.81 20.64
CA SER A 119 12.90 19.38 21.19
C SER A 119 13.80 19.97 20.09
N ARG A 120 13.88 19.32 18.92
CA ARG A 120 14.60 19.86 17.75
C ARG A 120 13.99 21.16 17.25
N LYS A 121 12.66 21.23 17.11
CA LYS A 121 11.94 22.44 16.67
C LYS A 121 12.16 23.61 17.63
N VAL A 122 12.05 23.35 18.94
CA VAL A 122 12.30 24.36 19.97
C VAL A 122 13.77 24.79 19.97
N ALA A 123 14.72 23.87 19.78
CA ALA A 123 16.13 24.21 19.66
C ALA A 123 16.38 25.10 18.44
N THR A 124 15.86 24.76 17.26
CA THR A 124 15.99 25.59 16.05
C THR A 124 15.40 26.98 16.24
N GLU A 125 14.22 27.08 16.84
CA GLU A 125 13.56 28.36 17.11
C GLU A 125 14.34 29.19 18.13
N ASN A 126 14.87 28.58 19.20
CA ASN A 126 15.70 29.27 20.18
C ASN A 126 17.01 29.77 19.55
N THR A 127 17.64 29.00 18.65
CA THR A 127 18.82 29.49 17.92
C THR A 127 18.51 30.64 16.97
N TRP A 128 17.35 30.64 16.32
CA TRP A 128 16.88 31.75 15.49
C TRP A 128 16.60 33.01 16.33
N ARG A 129 15.93 32.84 17.48
CA ARG A 129 15.63 33.91 18.44
C ARG A 129 16.87 34.60 19.00
N GLN A 130 17.88 33.82 19.37
CA GLN A 130 19.16 34.36 19.86
C GLN A 130 19.88 35.18 18.78
N LYS A 131 19.88 34.72 17.52
CA LYS A 131 20.44 35.49 16.40
C LYS A 131 19.69 36.80 16.15
N ASN A 132 18.40 36.85 16.42
CA ASN A 132 17.55 38.02 16.22
C ASN A 132 17.37 38.90 17.48
N GLY A 133 18.12 38.64 18.56
CA GLY A 133 18.14 39.50 19.76
C GLY A 133 16.96 39.35 20.73
N TYR A 134 16.21 38.25 20.66
CA TYR A 134 15.15 37.95 21.62
C TYR A 134 15.73 37.27 22.89
N ASN A 135 15.49 37.86 24.07
CA ASN A 135 16.16 37.47 25.32
C ASN A 135 15.46 36.35 26.12
N ALA A 136 14.34 35.79 25.64
CA ALA A 136 13.58 34.76 26.36
C ALA A 136 13.55 33.43 25.58
N PRO A 137 14.13 32.34 26.12
CA PRO A 137 14.04 31.01 25.50
C PRO A 137 12.63 30.44 25.63
N ILE A 138 12.21 29.65 24.64
CA ILE A 138 10.98 28.87 24.71
C ILE A 138 11.23 27.64 25.58
N ASP A 139 10.47 27.51 26.67
CA ASP A 139 10.42 26.30 27.51
C ASP A 139 9.44 25.28 26.91
N LEU A 140 9.90 24.05 26.73
CA LEU A 140 9.12 22.90 26.25
C LEU A 140 7.89 22.63 27.13
N LYS A 141 7.98 22.84 28.46
CA LYS A 141 6.84 22.65 29.38
C LYS A 141 5.73 23.66 29.10
N ALA A 142 6.08 24.94 28.95
CA ALA A 142 5.12 26.01 28.66
C ALA A 142 4.59 25.99 27.22
N ALA A 143 5.32 25.39 26.27
CA ALA A 143 4.90 25.26 24.86
C ALA A 143 3.92 24.10 24.64
N SER A 144 4.09 22.98 25.35
CA SER A 144 3.16 21.85 25.32
C SER A 144 1.76 22.24 25.80
N GLU A 145 1.67 23.12 26.81
CA GLU A 145 0.39 23.66 27.33
C GLU A 145 -0.26 24.67 26.37
N ARG A 146 0.50 25.34 25.49
CA ARG A 146 -0.05 26.33 24.52
C ARG A 146 -0.57 25.70 23.23
N GLN A 147 -0.06 24.54 22.81
CA GLN A 147 -0.61 23.83 21.64
C GLN A 147 -1.96 23.16 21.93
N GLU A 148 -2.32 22.98 23.20
CA GLU A 148 -3.63 22.43 23.59
C GLU A 148 -4.80 23.37 23.31
N SER A 149 -4.58 24.67 23.07
CA SER A 149 -5.65 25.65 22.81
C SER A 149 -5.87 26.01 21.33
N ALA A 150 -5.05 25.50 20.39
CA ALA A 150 -5.00 26.03 19.02
C ALA A 150 -5.43 25.06 17.92
N THR A 151 -6.17 23.98 18.23
CA THR A 151 -6.67 23.06 17.18
C THR A 151 -8.14 22.70 17.38
N GLU A 152 -9.04 23.67 17.16
CA GLU A 152 -10.43 23.37 16.79
C GLU A 152 -10.89 24.36 15.71
N THR A 153 -10.79 23.96 14.45
CA THR A 153 -11.75 24.38 13.43
C THR A 153 -12.72 23.21 13.27
N GLN A 154 -13.91 23.36 13.85
CA GLN A 154 -14.95 22.35 13.87
C GLN A 154 -15.57 22.14 12.47
N PRO A 155 -15.88 20.90 12.06
CA PRO A 155 -17.04 20.62 11.24
C PRO A 155 -18.23 20.30 12.14
N LEU A 156 -19.38 20.91 11.84
CA LEU A 156 -20.66 20.64 12.49
C LEU A 156 -21.04 19.15 12.40
N GLY A 157 -21.36 18.54 13.54
CA GLY A 157 -21.95 17.22 13.64
C GLY A 157 -22.05 16.75 15.10
N VAL A 158 -23.22 16.93 15.72
CA VAL A 158 -23.49 16.59 17.11
C VAL A 158 -23.53 15.07 17.30
N LEU A 159 -22.66 14.52 18.16
CA LEU A 159 -22.85 13.23 18.83
C LEU A 159 -22.52 13.34 20.33
N PRO A 160 -23.12 12.48 21.18
CA PRO A 160 -23.24 12.74 22.62
C PRO A 160 -21.90 12.59 23.36
N LYS A 161 -21.68 13.48 24.33
CA LYS A 161 -20.54 13.48 25.26
C LYS A 161 -20.50 12.18 26.07
N ILE A 162 -19.55 11.31 25.75
CA ILE A 162 -19.07 10.26 26.66
C ILE A 162 -17.97 10.88 27.52
N GLY A 163 -18.06 10.66 28.84
CA GLY A 163 -17.28 11.33 29.89
C GLY A 163 -15.77 11.32 29.67
N ALA A 164 -15.14 12.39 30.14
CA ALA A 164 -13.71 12.65 30.08
C ALA A 164 -12.88 11.45 30.59
N LEU A 165 -12.28 10.72 29.65
CA LEU A 165 -11.13 9.88 29.94
C LEU A 165 -9.89 10.74 29.81
N ASP A 166 -9.26 10.98 30.94
CA ASP A 166 -8.04 11.74 31.10
C ASP A 166 -6.85 11.03 30.40
N SER A 167 -5.92 11.83 29.88
CA SER A 167 -4.85 11.49 28.92
C SER A 167 -5.32 11.15 27.49
N LYS A 168 -5.02 12.04 26.53
CA LYS A 168 -5.06 11.73 25.09
C LYS A 168 -4.07 10.59 24.83
N SER A 169 -4.54 9.35 24.98
CA SER A 169 -3.80 8.14 24.66
C SER A 169 -3.33 8.23 23.21
N LEU A 170 -2.02 8.38 23.00
CA LEU A 170 -1.43 8.31 21.67
C LEU A 170 -1.79 6.93 21.07
N ALA A 171 -2.73 6.94 20.12
CA ALA A 171 -3.04 5.75 19.33
C ALA A 171 -1.84 5.48 18.42
N VAL A 172 -1.16 4.36 18.64
CA VAL A 172 -0.05 3.94 17.79
C VAL A 172 -0.55 2.89 16.83
N THR A 173 -0.64 3.27 15.56
CA THR A 173 -0.90 2.34 14.46
C THR A 173 0.42 1.66 14.09
N PRO A 174 0.46 0.32 14.04
CA PRO A 174 1.58 -0.42 13.45
C PRO A 174 1.93 0.13 12.07
N THR A 175 3.17 0.59 11.87
CA THR A 175 3.66 1.02 10.56
C THR A 175 4.54 -0.01 9.88
N THR A 176 4.90 -1.08 10.60
CA THR A 176 5.73 -2.19 10.11
C THR A 176 5.17 -3.52 10.60
N SER A 177 5.43 -4.57 9.84
CA SER A 177 5.04 -5.93 10.24
C SER A 177 6.03 -6.57 11.21
N SER A 178 7.20 -5.95 11.43
CA SER A 178 8.24 -6.42 12.33
C SER A 178 7.75 -6.68 13.76
N GLY A 179 8.05 -7.88 14.27
CA GLY A 179 7.68 -8.34 15.62
C GLY A 179 6.25 -8.88 15.74
N LEU A 180 5.41 -8.80 14.69
CA LEU A 180 4.16 -9.55 14.65
C LEU A 180 4.49 -11.01 14.35
N HIS A 181 4.57 -11.82 15.41
CA HIS A 181 4.77 -13.25 15.24
C HIS A 181 3.61 -13.85 14.45
N GLU A 182 3.93 -14.73 13.52
CA GLU A 182 2.94 -15.55 12.84
C GLU A 182 2.39 -16.52 13.88
N SER A 183 1.17 -16.25 14.38
CA SER A 183 0.52 -17.22 15.25
C SER A 183 0.41 -18.53 14.47
N LEU A 184 0.86 -19.66 15.03
CA LEU A 184 0.72 -20.99 14.41
C LEU A 184 -0.74 -21.28 14.01
N VAL A 185 -1.70 -20.59 14.64
CA VAL A 185 -3.14 -20.67 14.36
C VAL A 185 -3.52 -20.01 13.02
N ASN A 186 -2.72 -19.07 12.49
CA ASN A 186 -2.94 -18.47 11.16
C ASN A 186 -2.62 -19.41 10.00
N SER A 187 -1.98 -20.56 10.25
CA SER A 187 -1.83 -21.61 9.22
C SER A 187 -3.17 -22.25 8.82
N LEU A 188 -4.24 -22.05 9.61
CA LEU A 188 -5.57 -22.65 9.40
C LEU A 188 -6.62 -21.68 8.85
N SER A 189 -6.40 -20.36 8.95
CA SER A 189 -7.26 -19.39 8.26
C SER A 189 -6.78 -19.26 6.82
N VAL A 190 -7.34 -20.07 5.93
CA VAL A 190 -7.16 -19.91 4.48
C VAL A 190 -7.78 -18.56 4.11
N VAL A 191 -6.99 -17.49 4.10
CA VAL A 191 -7.44 -16.24 3.49
C VAL A 191 -7.55 -16.55 2.00
N THR A 192 -8.78 -16.62 1.49
CA THR A 192 -9.01 -16.89 0.08
C THR A 192 -8.28 -15.82 -0.73
N ALA A 193 -7.34 -16.26 -1.57
CA ALA A 193 -6.65 -15.37 -2.46
C ALA A 193 -7.67 -14.65 -3.38
N PRO A 194 -7.47 -13.36 -3.68
CA PRO A 194 -8.32 -12.63 -4.61
C PRO A 194 -8.45 -13.31 -5.99
N CYS A 195 -9.48 -12.92 -6.75
CA CYS A 195 -9.62 -13.39 -8.12
C CYS A 195 -8.40 -12.96 -8.95
N THR A 196 -7.82 -13.88 -9.70
CA THR A 196 -6.70 -13.59 -10.59
C THR A 196 -7.22 -13.15 -11.94
N ARG A 197 -6.80 -12.00 -12.46
CA ARG A 197 -7.09 -11.66 -13.87
C ARG A 197 -6.07 -12.33 -14.79
N PRO A 198 -6.53 -13.13 -15.77
CA PRO A 198 -5.67 -13.77 -16.76
C PRO A 198 -4.75 -12.81 -17.52
N LEU A 199 -5.27 -11.66 -17.96
CA LEU A 199 -4.49 -10.67 -18.70
C LEU A 199 -3.28 -10.18 -17.89
N HIS A 200 -3.47 -9.89 -16.60
CA HIS A 200 -2.38 -9.46 -15.72
C HIS A 200 -1.31 -10.56 -15.60
N ARG A 201 -1.72 -11.81 -15.34
CA ARG A 201 -0.81 -12.97 -15.28
C ARG A 201 -0.04 -13.14 -16.60
N HIS A 202 -0.72 -13.02 -17.74
CA HIS A 202 -0.12 -13.14 -19.07
C HIS A 202 0.95 -12.08 -19.35
N LEU A 203 0.68 -10.82 -18.97
CA LEU A 203 1.62 -9.71 -19.11
C LEU A 203 2.83 -9.91 -18.18
N GLN A 204 2.59 -10.30 -16.93
CA GLN A 204 3.66 -10.53 -15.96
C GLN A 204 4.57 -11.70 -16.37
N ALA A 205 4.01 -12.79 -16.89
CA ALA A 205 4.77 -13.93 -17.40
C ALA A 205 5.69 -13.57 -18.58
N ARG A 206 5.38 -12.50 -19.31
CA ARG A 206 6.21 -11.95 -20.39
C ARG A 206 7.20 -10.88 -19.92
N GLY A 207 7.27 -10.63 -18.62
CA GLY A 207 8.22 -9.68 -18.02
C GLY A 207 7.78 -8.21 -18.09
N TYR A 208 6.54 -7.91 -18.51
CA TYR A 208 6.02 -6.55 -18.48
C TYR A 208 5.82 -6.07 -17.04
N PHE A 209 5.94 -4.76 -16.86
CA PHE A 209 5.56 -4.07 -15.63
C PHE A 209 4.17 -3.47 -15.83
N VAL A 210 3.33 -3.57 -14.81
CA VAL A 210 1.94 -3.09 -14.86
C VAL A 210 1.70 -2.13 -13.71
N THR A 211 0.95 -1.06 -13.98
CA THR A 211 0.37 -0.17 -12.96
C THR A 211 -1.11 0.07 -13.27
N PRO A 212 -1.91 0.56 -12.30
CA PRO A 212 -3.32 0.86 -12.55
C PRO A 212 -3.54 1.84 -13.71
N GLY A 213 -4.43 1.49 -14.63
CA GLY A 213 -4.72 2.24 -15.86
C GLY A 213 -5.81 3.29 -15.73
N LEU A 214 -6.46 3.43 -14.56
CA LEU A 214 -7.67 4.24 -14.36
C LEU A 214 -7.54 5.67 -14.89
N ARG A 215 -6.38 6.31 -14.71
CA ARG A 215 -6.10 7.68 -15.20
C ARG A 215 -6.26 7.82 -16.73
N PHE A 216 -6.12 6.73 -17.47
CA PHE A 216 -6.19 6.68 -18.92
C PHE A 216 -7.41 5.90 -19.43
N GLY A 217 -8.35 5.53 -18.55
CA GLY A 217 -9.57 4.82 -18.92
C GLY A 217 -9.34 3.36 -19.34
N ALA A 218 -8.35 2.69 -18.74
CA ALA A 218 -8.08 1.27 -18.93
C ALA A 218 -7.87 0.57 -17.58
N ASP A 219 -7.84 -0.76 -17.55
CA ASP A 219 -7.50 -1.50 -16.33
C ASP A 219 -6.03 -1.27 -15.95
N TYR A 220 -5.15 -1.28 -16.95
CA TYR A 220 -3.70 -1.31 -16.76
C TYR A 220 -2.97 -0.32 -17.68
N SER A 221 -1.90 0.27 -17.17
CA SER A 221 -0.82 0.83 -17.98
C SER A 221 0.33 -0.18 -18.03
N VAL A 222 0.76 -0.55 -19.23
CA VAL A 222 1.73 -1.63 -19.45
C VAL A 222 3.04 -1.08 -19.96
N TYR A 223 4.14 -1.44 -19.30
CA TYR A 223 5.48 -0.91 -19.53
C TYR A 223 6.44 -2.05 -19.90
N PRO A 224 7.37 -1.84 -20.86
CA PRO A 224 8.38 -2.83 -21.22
C PRO A 224 9.45 -3.04 -20.13
N GLY A 225 9.46 -2.19 -19.10
CA GLY A 225 10.41 -2.21 -18.00
C GLY A 225 9.91 -1.35 -16.84
N ASP A 226 10.75 -1.13 -15.83
CA ASP A 226 10.40 -0.37 -14.63
C ASP A 226 9.79 1.02 -14.98
N PRO A 227 8.60 1.39 -14.46
CA PRO A 227 7.93 2.66 -14.76
C PRO A 227 8.71 3.94 -14.43
N LEU A 228 9.77 3.86 -13.61
CA LEU A 228 10.69 4.99 -13.36
C LEU A 228 11.67 5.21 -14.51
N ARG A 229 11.84 4.23 -15.39
CA ARG A 229 12.79 4.26 -16.52
C ARG A 229 12.10 4.25 -17.87
N PHE A 230 10.92 3.68 -17.96
CA PHE A 230 10.19 3.50 -19.22
C PHE A 230 8.84 4.19 -19.20
N HIS A 231 8.38 4.62 -20.37
CA HIS A 231 6.99 5.01 -20.58
C HIS A 231 6.14 3.77 -20.88
N ALA A 232 4.85 3.84 -20.55
CA ALA A 232 3.92 2.77 -20.92
C ALA A 232 3.77 2.72 -22.43
N HIS A 233 3.80 1.51 -23.00
CA HIS A 233 3.56 1.27 -24.42
C HIS A 233 2.08 1.00 -24.69
N PHE A 234 1.39 0.34 -23.75
CA PHE A 234 0.00 -0.04 -23.93
C PHE A 234 -0.88 0.47 -22.78
N LEU A 235 -2.13 0.76 -23.12
CA LEU A 235 -3.25 0.77 -22.18
C LEU A 235 -4.00 -0.54 -22.35
N ALA A 236 -4.09 -1.35 -21.30
CA ALA A 236 -4.63 -2.69 -21.40
C ALA A 236 -5.96 -2.83 -20.64
N THR A 237 -6.94 -3.48 -21.28
CA THR A 237 -8.25 -3.80 -20.69
C THR A 237 -8.53 -5.30 -20.81
N HIS A 238 -8.95 -5.91 -19.71
CA HIS A 238 -9.33 -7.32 -19.65
C HIS A 238 -10.80 -7.48 -20.05
N TYR A 239 -11.08 -8.51 -20.84
CA TYR A 239 -12.44 -8.96 -21.15
C TYR A 239 -12.55 -10.45 -20.81
N ASP A 240 -13.69 -10.85 -20.25
CA ASP A 240 -14.01 -12.26 -20.03
C ASP A 240 -14.47 -12.94 -21.33
N GLN A 241 -14.46 -14.27 -21.37
CA GLN A 241 -14.74 -15.04 -22.59
C GLN A 241 -16.11 -14.71 -23.22
N ASP A 242 -17.11 -14.42 -22.38
CA ASP A 242 -18.48 -14.14 -22.79
C ASP A 242 -18.80 -12.65 -22.90
N ASP A 243 -17.82 -11.77 -22.70
CA ASP A 243 -18.02 -10.33 -22.76
C ASP A 243 -18.28 -9.87 -24.18
N LYS A 244 -19.39 -9.14 -24.35
CA LYS A 244 -19.70 -8.46 -25.60
C LYS A 244 -18.94 -7.14 -25.64
N ILE A 245 -17.93 -7.06 -26.50
CA ILE A 245 -17.17 -5.83 -26.71
C ILE A 245 -17.97 -4.89 -27.63
N SER A 246 -18.43 -3.76 -27.10
CA SER A 246 -19.09 -2.73 -27.91
C SER A 246 -18.10 -2.09 -28.87
N MET A 247 -18.53 -1.85 -30.11
CA MET A 247 -17.72 -1.12 -31.09
C MET A 247 -17.39 0.31 -30.60
N LEU A 248 -18.29 0.93 -29.82
CA LEU A 248 -18.03 2.25 -29.25
C LEU A 248 -16.94 2.21 -28.17
N ASP A 249 -16.87 1.14 -27.39
CA ASP A 249 -15.83 0.98 -26.36
C ASP A 249 -14.47 0.75 -27.02
N LEU A 250 -14.43 0.01 -28.14
CA LEU A 250 -13.22 -0.17 -28.94
C LEU A 250 -12.72 1.15 -29.52
N VAL A 251 -13.62 1.93 -30.14
CA VAL A 251 -13.29 3.26 -30.69
C VAL A 251 -12.87 4.23 -29.58
N GLY A 252 -13.60 4.24 -28.46
CA GLY A 252 -13.32 5.09 -27.30
C GLY A 252 -11.96 4.78 -26.68
N SER A 253 -11.69 3.51 -26.40
CA SER A 253 -10.42 3.06 -25.83
C SER A 253 -9.24 3.29 -26.77
N GLY A 254 -9.44 3.05 -28.07
CA GLY A 254 -8.46 3.38 -29.11
C GLY A 254 -8.14 4.88 -29.14
N ARG A 255 -9.16 5.75 -29.05
CA ARG A 255 -8.97 7.21 -28.95
C ARG A 255 -8.19 7.61 -27.71
N LEU A 256 -8.51 7.02 -26.54
CA LEU A 256 -7.81 7.31 -25.28
C LEU A 256 -6.33 6.93 -25.34
N GLY A 257 -6.00 5.74 -25.85
CA GLY A 257 -4.61 5.30 -26.04
C GLY A 257 -3.83 6.17 -27.02
N THR A 258 -4.42 6.41 -28.20
CA THR A 258 -3.84 7.22 -29.28
C THR A 258 -3.51 8.64 -28.80
N SER A 259 -4.39 9.26 -28.00
CA SER A 259 -4.18 10.62 -27.46
C SER A 259 -2.95 10.74 -26.56
N VAL A 260 -2.48 9.64 -25.98
CA VAL A 260 -1.26 9.59 -25.15
C VAL A 260 -0.14 8.77 -25.79
N LYS A 261 -0.23 8.53 -27.12
CA LYS A 261 0.75 7.76 -27.91
C LYS A 261 1.00 6.34 -27.37
N LYS A 262 -0.06 5.64 -26.99
CA LYS A 262 -0.04 4.25 -26.51
C LYS A 262 -0.98 3.39 -27.36
N GLY A 263 -0.60 2.14 -27.59
CA GLY A 263 -1.49 1.16 -28.21
C GLY A 263 -2.61 0.74 -27.25
N PHE A 264 -3.82 0.53 -27.76
CA PHE A 264 -4.89 -0.07 -26.96
C PHE A 264 -4.78 -1.59 -27.03
N LEU A 265 -4.38 -2.21 -25.93
CA LEU A 265 -4.28 -3.66 -25.78
C LEU A 265 -5.56 -4.17 -25.10
N PHE A 266 -6.14 -5.25 -25.60
CA PHE A 266 -7.21 -5.93 -24.87
C PHE A 266 -7.17 -7.42 -25.11
N GLY A 267 -7.80 -8.18 -24.24
CA GLY A 267 -7.84 -9.63 -24.41
C GLY A 267 -8.55 -10.34 -23.27
N GLY A 268 -8.76 -11.64 -23.50
CA GLY A 268 -9.41 -12.56 -22.57
C GLY A 268 -8.89 -13.98 -22.76
N GLU A 269 -9.25 -14.85 -21.81
CA GLU A 269 -9.04 -16.28 -21.95
C GLU A 269 -10.02 -16.88 -22.95
N ILE A 270 -9.50 -17.77 -23.78
CA ILE A 270 -10.29 -18.53 -24.74
C ILE A 270 -10.03 -20.01 -24.48
N SER A 271 -11.12 -20.75 -24.32
CA SER A 271 -11.09 -22.22 -24.31
C SER A 271 -10.61 -22.75 -25.65
N VAL A 272 -9.51 -23.51 -25.67
CA VAL A 272 -8.98 -24.09 -26.91
C VAL A 272 -9.95 -25.16 -27.43
N LEU A 273 -10.43 -24.99 -28.68
CA LEU A 273 -11.28 -25.97 -29.36
C LEU A 273 -10.60 -27.35 -29.38
N GLY A 274 -11.25 -28.34 -28.75
CA GLY A 274 -10.75 -29.71 -28.65
C GLY A 274 -10.00 -30.04 -27.34
N ASN A 275 -9.73 -29.08 -26.48
CA ASN A 275 -9.17 -29.34 -25.16
C ASN A 275 -9.66 -28.30 -24.12
N PRO A 276 -10.89 -28.45 -23.58
CA PRO A 276 -11.53 -27.46 -22.71
C PRO A 276 -10.83 -27.24 -21.35
N GLY A 277 -9.75 -27.97 -21.05
CA GLY A 277 -8.92 -27.74 -19.86
C GLY A 277 -7.70 -26.86 -20.09
N ILE A 278 -7.45 -26.40 -21.34
CA ILE A 278 -6.35 -25.50 -21.66
C ILE A 278 -6.94 -24.15 -22.05
N GLU A 279 -6.83 -23.18 -21.15
CA GLU A 279 -7.19 -21.79 -21.38
C GLU A 279 -5.97 -21.06 -21.96
N GLN A 280 -6.16 -20.43 -23.12
CA GLN A 280 -5.12 -19.62 -23.75
C GLN A 280 -5.57 -18.16 -23.75
N MET A 281 -4.73 -17.30 -23.18
CA MET A 281 -4.92 -15.86 -23.27
C MET A 281 -4.70 -15.40 -24.73
N ARG A 282 -5.73 -14.79 -25.33
CA ARG A 282 -5.63 -14.11 -26.63
C ARG A 282 -5.70 -12.61 -26.41
N THR A 283 -4.77 -11.89 -27.02
CA THR A 283 -4.70 -10.44 -26.96
C THR A 283 -4.72 -9.83 -28.36
N PHE A 284 -5.29 -8.64 -28.45
CA PHE A 284 -5.36 -7.81 -29.63
C PHE A 284 -4.81 -6.43 -29.29
N CYS A 285 -4.08 -5.82 -30.23
CA CYS A 285 -3.64 -4.44 -30.12
C CYS A 285 -4.28 -3.64 -31.24
N VAL A 286 -4.87 -2.50 -30.89
CA VAL A 286 -5.53 -1.59 -31.83
C VAL A 286 -4.88 -0.23 -31.73
N GLU A 287 -4.54 0.31 -32.90
CA GLU A 287 -3.98 1.63 -33.08
C GLU A 287 -4.73 2.33 -34.20
N TRP A 288 -4.85 3.65 -34.11
CA TRP A 288 -5.49 4.43 -35.17
C TRP A 288 -4.57 4.55 -36.37
N ALA A 289 -4.99 4.00 -37.51
CA ALA A 289 -4.25 4.14 -38.76
C ALA A 289 -4.43 5.57 -39.31
N GLY A 290 -3.35 6.35 -39.35
CA GLY A 290 -3.35 7.68 -39.99
C GLY A 290 -2.91 8.86 -39.10
N MET A 291 -2.11 8.64 -38.07
CA MET A 291 -1.30 9.71 -37.44
C MET A 291 0.06 9.85 -38.11
#